data_AF-A0A3B3S0B8-F1
#
_entry.id   AF-A0A3B3S0B8-F1
#
_cell.length_a   1.000
_cell.length_b   1.000
_cell.length_c   1.000
_cell.angle_alpha   90.00
_cell.angle_beta   90.00
_cell.angle_gamma   90.00
#
_symmetry.space_group_name_H-M   'P 1'
#
loop_
_entity.id
_entity.type
_entity.pdbx_description
1 polymer ?
#
loop_
_entity_poly.entity_id
_entity_poly.type
_entity_poly.pdbx_seq_one_letter_code
_entity_poly.pdbx_strand_id
1 'polypeptide(L)'
;MAVTTRVLCSASFRLSPRFFSLTAGTPAGSKWRLEHGLARSGSEYGPLTDLPDWSYADGRPAPAMKGQVRRQRERAEFAKRVVDLSEEMDRGMQRWKQEKEDAQAMEEKKKSLRLKPKGRLLLETKKSRDAFCLKSLGCEDKHKDVQPSLTEKRQRKIQQKSMWHIQGK
;
A
#
# COMPACT_ATOMS: atom_id res chain seq x y z
N MET A 1 17.06 87.22 33.00
CA MET A 1 16.52 87.20 31.62
C MET A 1 16.73 85.80 31.07
N ALA A 2 15.65 85.02 31.00
CA ALA A 2 15.66 83.63 30.55
C ALA A 2 15.51 83.59 29.03
N VAL A 3 16.37 82.84 28.34
CA VAL A 3 16.17 82.47 26.94
C VAL A 3 16.27 80.96 26.85
N THR A 4 15.12 80.32 26.74
CA THR A 4 14.96 78.90 26.48
C THR A 4 15.04 78.68 24.97
N THR A 5 16.19 78.23 24.47
CA THR A 5 16.31 77.79 23.07
C THR A 5 15.84 76.33 22.97
N ARG A 6 14.65 76.14 22.37
CA ARG A 6 14.11 74.82 22.05
C ARG A 6 14.91 74.20 20.91
N VAL A 7 15.64 73.13 21.21
CA VAL A 7 16.24 72.24 20.20
C VAL A 7 15.11 71.38 19.62
N LEU A 8 14.62 71.74 18.44
CA LEU A 8 13.78 70.87 17.61
C LEU A 8 14.71 69.96 16.81
N CYS A 9 15.13 68.86 17.44
CA CYS A 9 15.76 67.75 16.75
C CYS A 9 14.66 67.03 15.96
N SER A 10 14.68 67.18 14.63
CA SER A 10 13.79 66.46 13.72
C SER A 10 14.10 64.97 13.78
N ALA A 11 13.37 64.27 14.63
CA ALA A 11 13.43 62.83 14.75
C ALA A 11 12.75 62.19 13.52
N SER A 12 13.43 62.21 12.38
CA SER A 12 13.15 61.27 11.28
C SER A 12 13.67 59.89 11.70
N PHE A 13 13.07 59.31 12.75
CA PHE A 13 13.16 57.88 12.97
C PHE A 13 12.52 57.22 11.76
N ARG A 14 13.36 56.84 10.80
CA ARG A 14 13.00 55.82 9.82
C ARG A 14 12.71 54.55 10.62
N LEU A 15 11.46 54.40 11.04
CA LEU A 15 10.92 53.12 11.46
C LEU A 15 10.95 52.25 10.20
N SER A 16 12.05 51.54 10.00
CA SER A 16 12.09 50.42 9.08
C SER A 16 11.53 49.23 9.87
N PRO A 17 10.25 48.86 9.68
CA PRO A 17 9.75 47.63 10.28
C PRO A 17 10.56 46.47 9.68
N ARG A 18 11.39 45.82 10.50
CA ARG A 18 11.92 44.50 10.14
C ARG A 18 10.74 43.54 10.20
N PHE A 19 10.07 43.35 9.07
CA PHE A 19 9.08 42.29 8.94
C PHE A 19 9.82 40.95 9.05
N PHE A 20 9.64 40.25 10.17
CA PHE A 20 10.05 38.86 10.26
C PHE A 20 9.12 38.06 9.35
N SER A 21 9.67 37.49 8.28
CA SER A 21 8.92 36.57 7.44
C SER A 21 8.58 35.32 8.26
N LEU A 22 7.28 35.07 8.46
CA LEU A 22 6.77 33.85 9.09
C LEU A 22 6.72 32.67 8.10
N THR A 23 7.08 32.89 6.83
CA THR A 23 7.12 31.83 5.84
C THR A 23 8.31 30.92 6.14
N ALA A 24 8.04 29.65 6.42
CA ALA A 24 9.08 28.65 6.65
C ALA A 24 10.04 28.62 5.46
N GLY A 25 11.33 28.90 5.69
CA GLY A 25 12.35 28.85 4.66
C GLY A 25 12.48 27.43 4.13
N THR A 26 12.30 27.24 2.82
CA THR A 26 12.57 25.95 2.19
C THR A 26 14.08 25.81 1.99
N PRO A 27 14.71 24.70 2.41
CA PRO A 27 16.12 24.50 2.18
C PRO A 27 16.40 24.40 0.67
N ALA A 28 17.34 25.21 0.20
CA ALA A 28 17.78 25.22 -1.19
C ALA A 28 18.28 23.83 -1.60
N GLY A 29 17.92 23.39 -2.80
CA GLY A 29 18.35 22.10 -3.35
C GLY A 29 17.64 20.86 -2.77
N SER A 30 16.61 21.02 -1.92
CA SER A 30 15.85 19.90 -1.37
C SER A 30 15.18 19.02 -2.44
N LYS A 31 14.65 19.62 -3.51
CA LYS A 31 14.08 18.88 -4.65
C LYS A 31 15.11 17.96 -5.31
N TRP A 32 16.27 18.51 -5.65
CA TRP A 32 17.37 17.74 -6.24
C TRP A 32 17.82 16.59 -5.33
N ARG A 33 17.95 16.84 -4.01
CA ARG A 33 18.32 15.79 -3.04
C ARG A 33 17.32 14.64 -3.03
N LEU A 34 16.02 14.93 -2.99
CA LEU A 34 14.97 13.91 -3.00
C LEU A 34 14.95 13.12 -4.31
N GLU A 35 15.16 13.80 -5.45
CA GLU A 35 15.29 13.14 -6.76
C GLU A 35 16.47 12.16 -6.81
N HIS A 36 17.52 12.41 -6.02
CA HIS A 36 18.70 11.56 -5.92
C HIS A 36 18.66 10.58 -4.72
N GLY A 37 17.49 10.43 -4.08
CA GLY A 37 17.33 9.51 -2.94
C GLY A 37 18.09 9.92 -1.68
N LEU A 38 18.50 11.19 -1.58
CA LEU A 38 19.12 11.76 -0.39
C LEU A 38 18.07 12.33 0.56
N ALA A 39 18.47 12.54 1.80
CA ALA A 39 17.66 13.21 2.80
C ALA A 39 17.23 14.62 2.35
N ARG A 40 16.04 15.04 2.78
CA ARG A 40 15.51 16.37 2.45
C ARG A 40 16.42 17.47 2.98
N SER A 41 16.93 17.28 4.19
CA SER A 41 17.95 18.11 4.82
C SER A 41 19.27 17.35 4.97
N GLY A 42 20.39 18.06 5.05
CA GLY A 42 21.72 17.45 5.20
C GLY A 42 22.01 16.83 6.56
N SER A 43 21.09 16.96 7.54
CA SER A 43 21.29 16.55 8.94
C SER A 43 20.36 15.41 9.40
N GLU A 44 19.48 14.91 8.54
CA GLU A 44 18.53 13.85 8.89
C GLU A 44 19.21 12.47 8.98
N TYR A 45 19.85 12.05 7.89
CA TYR A 45 20.60 10.80 7.80
C TYR A 45 21.71 10.93 6.75
N GLY A 46 22.74 10.11 6.88
CA GLY A 46 23.87 10.09 5.96
C GLY A 46 25.22 10.29 6.65
N PRO A 47 26.31 10.27 5.86
CA PRO A 47 27.67 10.21 6.41
C PRO A 47 27.99 11.42 7.29
N LEU A 48 27.47 12.61 6.96
CA LEU A 48 27.70 13.83 7.74
C LEU A 48 27.12 13.76 9.16
N THR A 49 26.10 12.94 9.40
CA THR A 49 25.37 12.90 10.70
C THR A 49 25.52 11.56 11.43
N ASP A 50 25.78 10.48 10.71
CA ASP A 50 25.90 9.14 11.27
C ASP A 50 27.36 8.74 11.57
N LEU A 51 28.36 9.39 10.95
CA LEU A 51 29.78 9.15 11.24
C LEU A 51 30.23 9.92 12.49
N PRO A 52 31.26 9.41 13.20
CA PRO A 52 31.86 10.13 14.32
C PRO A 52 32.70 11.32 13.83
N ASP A 53 32.54 12.47 14.48
CA ASP A 53 33.28 13.69 14.14
C ASP A 53 34.78 13.61 14.45
N TRP A 54 35.21 12.68 15.30
CA TRP A 54 36.60 12.49 15.72
C TRP A 54 36.89 11.04 16.12
N SER A 55 38.17 10.71 16.25
CA SER A 55 38.64 9.43 16.79
C SER A 55 39.92 9.64 17.60
N TYR A 56 40.29 8.67 18.44
CA TYR A 56 41.55 8.75 19.19
C TYR A 56 42.75 8.57 18.24
N ALA A 57 43.88 9.20 18.54
CA ALA A 57 45.11 9.07 17.75
C ALA A 57 45.60 7.61 17.64
N ASP A 58 45.31 6.80 18.67
CA ASP A 58 45.61 5.37 18.72
C ASP A 58 44.74 4.52 17.76
N GLY A 59 43.77 5.12 17.07
CA GLY A 59 42.81 4.44 16.21
C GLY A 59 41.60 3.84 16.94
N ARG A 60 41.47 4.07 18.26
CA ARG A 60 40.25 3.68 18.99
C ARG A 60 39.06 4.54 18.50
N PRO A 61 37.87 3.94 18.33
CA PRO A 61 36.69 4.69 17.92
C PRO A 61 36.24 5.63 19.03
N ALA A 62 35.64 6.76 18.66
CA ALA A 62 35.02 7.65 19.63
C ALA A 62 33.81 6.96 20.30
N PRO A 63 33.55 7.26 21.59
CA PRO A 63 32.34 6.77 22.25
C PRO A 63 31.08 7.28 21.54
N ALA A 64 30.04 6.44 21.51
CA ALA A 64 28.80 6.77 20.80
C ALA A 64 28.11 8.00 21.39
N MET A 65 27.73 8.95 20.53
CA MET A 65 27.03 10.15 20.95
C MET A 65 25.58 9.84 21.34
N LYS A 66 25.05 10.55 22.34
CA LYS A 66 23.65 10.39 22.81
C LYS A 66 22.63 10.45 21.66
N GLY A 67 22.80 11.39 20.74
CA GLY A 67 21.91 11.54 19.58
C GLY A 67 22.01 10.40 18.57
N GLN A 68 23.18 9.79 18.42
CA GLN A 68 23.39 8.63 17.55
C GLN A 68 22.74 7.38 18.17
N VAL A 69 22.94 7.16 19.47
CA VAL A 69 22.30 6.04 20.21
C VAL A 69 20.79 6.16 20.16
N ARG A 70 20.22 7.35 20.39
CA ARG A 70 18.78 7.60 20.28
C ARG A 70 18.25 7.25 18.89
N ARG A 71 18.89 7.77 17.82
CA ARG A 71 18.49 7.49 16.43
C ARG A 71 18.56 6.00 16.09
N GLN A 72 19.59 5.29 16.56
CA GLN A 72 19.70 3.84 16.35
C GLN A 72 18.56 3.07 17.04
N ARG A 73 18.22 3.46 18.27
CA ARG A 73 17.09 2.87 19.00
C ARG A 73 15.77 3.10 18.28
N GLU A 74 15.50 4.33 17.84
CA GLU A 74 14.29 4.68 17.09
C GLU A 74 14.19 3.90 15.77
N ARG A 75 15.31 3.77 15.03
CA ARG A 75 15.37 2.94 13.81
C ARG A 75 15.09 1.47 14.10
N ALA A 76 15.61 0.93 15.20
CA ALA A 76 15.37 -0.46 15.61
C ALA A 76 13.92 -0.70 16.02
N GLU A 77 13.31 0.22 16.78
CA GLU A 77 11.91 0.16 17.18
C GLU A 77 10.97 0.27 15.96
N PHE A 78 11.31 1.13 15.01
CA PHE A 78 10.58 1.24 13.74
C PHE A 78 10.66 -0.04 12.92
N ALA A 79 11.86 -0.62 12.76
CA ALA A 79 12.05 -1.86 12.00
C ALA A 79 11.25 -3.03 12.61
N LYS A 80 11.24 -3.16 13.94
CA LYS A 80 10.43 -4.17 14.65
C LYS A 80 8.96 -4.02 14.30
N ARG A 81 8.43 -2.80 14.41
CA ARG A 81 7.02 -2.52 14.10
C ARG A 81 6.66 -2.86 12.66
N VAL A 82 7.54 -2.57 11.70
CA VAL A 82 7.31 -2.91 10.29
C VAL A 82 7.15 -4.42 10.13
N VAL A 83 8.04 -5.21 10.73
CA VAL A 83 7.99 -6.68 10.68
C VAL A 83 6.71 -7.19 11.35
N ASP A 84 6.38 -6.70 12.55
CA ASP A 84 5.19 -7.13 13.29
C ASP A 84 3.90 -6.91 12.47
N LEU A 85 3.75 -5.72 11.87
CA LEU A 85 2.59 -5.37 11.05
C LEU A 85 2.51 -6.22 9.76
N SER A 86 3.65 -6.50 9.13
CA SER A 86 3.70 -7.38 7.97
C SER A 86 3.25 -8.81 8.34
N GLU A 87 3.73 -9.33 9.46
CA GLU A 87 3.33 -10.65 9.93
C GLU A 87 1.84 -10.73 10.30
N GLU A 88 1.29 -9.72 10.94
CA GLU A 88 -0.14 -9.66 11.25
C GLU A 88 -1.01 -9.69 9.99
N MET A 89 -0.62 -8.93 8.97
CA MET A 89 -1.28 -8.93 7.66
C MET A 89 -1.21 -10.31 7.02
N ASP A 90 -0.04 -10.94 7.00
CA ASP A 90 0.16 -12.27 6.40
C ASP A 90 -0.68 -13.34 7.12
N ARG A 91 -0.69 -13.33 8.45
CA ARG A 91 -1.54 -14.21 9.27
C ARG A 91 -3.03 -13.99 8.95
N GLY A 92 -3.45 -12.74 8.78
CA GLY A 92 -4.82 -12.40 8.38
C GLY A 92 -5.20 -12.98 7.01
N MET A 93 -4.32 -12.85 6.02
CA MET A 93 -4.52 -13.41 4.69
C MET A 93 -4.57 -14.94 4.70
N GLN A 94 -3.70 -15.59 5.46
CA GLN A 94 -3.67 -17.04 5.60
C GLN A 94 -4.96 -17.57 6.24
N ARG A 95 -5.43 -16.95 7.33
CA ARG A 95 -6.69 -17.31 7.98
C ARG A 95 -7.88 -17.15 7.03
N TRP A 96 -7.96 -16.02 6.33
CA TRP A 96 -9.03 -15.80 5.36
C TRP A 96 -9.02 -16.86 4.24
N LYS A 97 -7.84 -17.23 3.74
CA LYS A 97 -7.69 -18.29 2.74
C LYS A 97 -8.14 -19.65 3.27
N GLN A 98 -7.71 -20.01 4.48
CA GLN A 98 -8.12 -21.25 5.14
C GLN A 98 -9.63 -21.31 5.35
N GLU A 99 -10.25 -20.24 5.87
CA GLU A 99 -11.71 -20.16 6.04
C GLU A 99 -12.46 -20.34 4.72
N LYS A 100 -11.93 -19.82 3.61
CA LYS A 100 -12.52 -20.03 2.27
C LYS A 100 -12.42 -21.48 1.82
N GLU A 101 -11.28 -22.11 2.00
CA GLU A 101 -11.04 -23.51 1.66
C GLU A 101 -11.91 -24.43 2.53
N ASP A 102 -11.98 -24.17 3.83
CA ASP A 102 -12.80 -24.93 4.78
C ASP A 102 -14.30 -24.78 4.49
N ALA A 103 -14.75 -23.58 4.13
CA ALA A 103 -16.14 -23.37 3.73
C ALA A 103 -16.50 -24.18 2.47
N GLN A 104 -15.61 -24.20 1.47
CA GLN A 104 -15.78 -25.01 0.26
C GLN A 104 -15.79 -26.51 0.58
N ALA A 105 -14.82 -26.98 1.37
CA ALA A 105 -14.74 -28.37 1.79
C ALA A 105 -15.98 -28.79 2.60
N MET A 106 -16.50 -27.92 3.45
CA MET A 106 -17.74 -28.16 4.20
C MET A 106 -18.97 -28.21 3.30
N GLU A 107 -19.05 -27.35 2.28
CA GLU A 107 -20.11 -27.43 1.28
C GLU A 107 -20.04 -28.72 0.46
N GLU A 108 -18.85 -29.15 0.06
CA GLU A 108 -18.63 -30.41 -0.65
C GLU A 108 -19.01 -31.62 0.21
N LYS A 109 -18.58 -31.65 1.48
CA LYS A 109 -19.01 -32.66 2.46
C LYS A 109 -20.52 -32.66 2.63
N LYS A 110 -21.15 -31.48 2.75
CA LYS A 110 -22.62 -31.38 2.82
C LYS A 110 -23.27 -31.93 1.55
N LYS A 111 -22.71 -31.67 0.36
CA LYS A 111 -23.22 -32.19 -0.93
C LYS A 111 -23.07 -33.72 -1.01
N SER A 112 -21.93 -34.29 -0.61
CA SER A 112 -21.71 -35.73 -0.63
C SER A 112 -22.62 -36.48 0.34
N LEU A 113 -22.95 -35.85 1.48
CA LEU A 113 -23.87 -36.40 2.47
C LEU A 113 -25.35 -36.19 2.11
N ARG A 114 -25.68 -35.51 1.00
CA ARG A 114 -27.08 -35.33 0.59
C ARG A 114 -27.70 -36.68 0.25
N LEU A 115 -28.87 -36.93 0.82
CA LEU A 115 -29.69 -38.08 0.46
C LEU A 115 -30.16 -37.97 -0.99
N LYS A 116 -30.42 -39.14 -1.60
CA LYS A 116 -30.97 -39.21 -2.97
C LYS A 116 -32.27 -38.41 -3.05
N PRO A 117 -32.46 -37.60 -4.11
CA PRO A 117 -33.68 -36.83 -4.27
C PRO A 117 -34.91 -37.74 -4.35
N LYS A 118 -36.04 -37.29 -3.81
CA LYS A 118 -37.32 -38.02 -3.78
C LYS A 118 -38.42 -37.25 -4.51
N GLY A 119 -39.54 -37.92 -4.77
CA GLY A 119 -40.75 -37.29 -5.32
C GLY A 119 -40.59 -36.80 -6.77
N ARG A 120 -41.06 -35.57 -7.06
CA ARG A 120 -41.13 -34.99 -8.41
C ARG A 120 -39.78 -34.91 -9.13
N LEU A 121 -38.70 -34.68 -8.38
CA LEU A 121 -37.32 -34.65 -8.89
C LEU A 121 -36.84 -35.99 -9.46
N LEU A 122 -37.39 -37.13 -8.99
CA LEU A 122 -37.09 -38.44 -9.60
C LEU A 122 -37.81 -38.62 -10.94
N LEU A 123 -39.00 -38.04 -11.11
CA LEU A 123 -39.77 -38.15 -12.34
C LEU A 123 -39.14 -37.32 -13.46
N GLU A 124 -38.61 -36.14 -13.14
CA GLU A 124 -37.87 -35.28 -14.08
C GLU A 124 -36.52 -35.90 -14.49
N THR A 125 -35.83 -36.55 -13.55
CA THR A 125 -34.57 -37.24 -13.85
C THR A 125 -34.74 -38.58 -14.58
N LYS A 126 -35.91 -39.24 -14.47
CA LYS A 126 -36.26 -40.40 -15.30
C LYS A 126 -36.62 -39.99 -16.74
N LYS A 127 -37.51 -39.01 -16.90
CA LYS A 127 -37.88 -38.46 -18.23
C LYS A 127 -36.67 -38.05 -19.06
N SER A 128 -35.67 -37.42 -18.44
CA SER A 128 -34.42 -37.02 -19.11
C SER A 128 -33.47 -38.18 -19.40
N ARG A 129 -33.43 -39.23 -18.55
CA ARG A 129 -32.66 -40.45 -18.83
C ARG A 129 -33.26 -41.26 -19.97
N ASP A 130 -34.59 -41.35 -20.04
CA ASP A 130 -35.28 -42.05 -21.13
C ASP A 130 -35.08 -41.32 -22.46
N ALA A 131 -35.05 -39.98 -22.44
CA ALA A 131 -34.68 -39.15 -23.59
C ALA A 131 -33.19 -39.25 -23.99
N PHE A 132 -32.29 -39.56 -23.06
CA PHE A 132 -30.87 -39.81 -23.33
C PHE A 132 -30.66 -41.23 -23.90
N CYS A 133 -31.39 -42.23 -23.41
CA CYS A 133 -31.35 -43.61 -23.89
C CYS A 133 -31.87 -43.74 -25.34
N LEU A 134 -32.92 -42.99 -25.69
CA LEU A 134 -33.43 -42.87 -27.06
C LEU A 134 -32.46 -42.16 -28.02
N LYS A 135 -31.60 -41.27 -27.51
CA LYS A 135 -30.53 -40.63 -28.29
C LYS A 135 -29.28 -41.49 -28.46
N SER A 136 -29.00 -42.43 -27.56
CA SER A 136 -27.88 -43.38 -27.73
C SER A 136 -28.09 -44.44 -28.81
N LEU A 137 -29.31 -44.56 -29.36
CA LEU A 137 -29.62 -45.42 -30.52
C LEU A 137 -29.64 -44.65 -31.86
N GLY A 138 -29.18 -43.39 -31.90
CA GLY A 138 -29.04 -42.63 -33.15
C GLY A 138 -27.98 -41.53 -33.06
N CYS A 139 -27.02 -41.54 -34.00
CA CYS A 139 -26.07 -40.45 -34.22
C CYS A 139 -26.75 -39.08 -34.28
N GLU A 140 -26.16 -38.08 -33.60
CA GLU A 140 -25.82 -36.75 -34.13
C GLU A 140 -25.36 -35.83 -32.98
N ASP A 141 -24.24 -35.15 -33.25
CA ASP A 141 -23.54 -34.23 -32.39
C ASP A 141 -24.39 -33.03 -31.93
N LYS A 142 -24.24 -32.67 -30.65
CA LYS A 142 -24.50 -31.31 -30.19
C LYS A 142 -23.35 -30.87 -29.29
N HIS A 143 -22.48 -30.09 -29.92
CA HIS A 143 -21.50 -29.19 -29.33
C HIS A 143 -22.02 -28.64 -27.99
N LYS A 144 -21.40 -29.05 -26.88
CA LYS A 144 -21.71 -28.47 -25.56
C LYS A 144 -21.07 -27.11 -25.51
N ASP A 145 -21.88 -26.07 -25.63
CA ASP A 145 -21.45 -24.71 -25.31
C ASP A 145 -21.09 -24.64 -23.82
N VAL A 146 -19.79 -24.70 -23.55
CA VAL A 146 -19.22 -24.49 -22.21
C VAL A 146 -19.49 -23.03 -21.86
N GLN A 147 -20.45 -22.81 -20.96
CA GLN A 147 -20.71 -21.48 -20.40
C GLN A 147 -19.45 -20.98 -19.72
N PRO A 148 -18.87 -19.84 -20.15
CA PRO A 148 -17.68 -19.29 -19.53
C PRO A 148 -17.99 -18.96 -18.07
N SER A 149 -17.07 -19.33 -17.18
CA SER A 149 -17.18 -19.02 -15.75
C SER A 149 -17.33 -17.50 -15.54
N LEU A 150 -17.99 -17.09 -14.44
CA LEU A 150 -18.23 -15.67 -14.13
C LEU A 150 -16.93 -14.83 -14.13
N THR A 151 -15.81 -15.44 -13.76
CA THR A 151 -14.47 -14.86 -13.79
C THR A 151 -13.97 -14.60 -15.20
N GLU A 152 -14.26 -15.50 -16.14
CA GLU A 152 -13.85 -15.41 -17.54
C GLU A 152 -14.66 -14.34 -18.31
N LYS A 153 -15.97 -14.23 -18.03
CA LYS A 153 -16.81 -13.14 -18.56
C LYS A 153 -16.33 -11.77 -18.07
N ARG A 154 -15.88 -11.69 -16.81
CA ARG A 154 -15.34 -10.45 -16.22
C ARG A 154 -13.99 -10.07 -16.85
N GLN A 155 -13.11 -11.04 -17.09
CA GLN A 155 -11.82 -10.82 -17.76
C GLN A 155 -11.98 -10.34 -19.21
N ARG A 156 -12.88 -10.97 -20.00
CA ARG A 156 -13.17 -10.52 -21.38
C ARG A 156 -13.70 -9.09 -21.43
N LYS A 157 -14.50 -8.67 -20.44
CA LYS A 157 -15.02 -7.31 -20.35
C LYS A 157 -13.94 -6.28 -20.02
N ILE A 158 -12.98 -6.63 -19.17
CA ILE A 158 -11.81 -5.80 -18.86
C ILE A 158 -10.91 -5.68 -20.09
N GLN A 159 -10.66 -6.80 -20.78
CA GLN A 159 -9.82 -6.83 -21.98
C GLN A 159 -10.43 -6.00 -23.11
N GLN A 160 -11.73 -6.11 -23.38
CA GLN A 160 -12.41 -5.25 -24.34
C GLN A 160 -12.29 -3.77 -23.95
N LYS A 161 -12.52 -3.41 -22.68
CA LYS A 161 -12.43 -2.02 -22.22
C LYS A 161 -11.01 -1.45 -22.38
N SER A 162 -9.97 -2.26 -22.17
CA SER A 162 -8.58 -1.86 -22.42
C SER A 162 -8.29 -1.65 -23.91
N MET A 163 -8.84 -2.51 -24.78
CA MET A 163 -8.66 -2.40 -26.24
C MET A 163 -9.32 -1.14 -26.81
N TRP A 164 -10.52 -0.78 -26.34
CA TRP A 164 -11.21 0.46 -26.71
C TRP A 164 -10.47 1.72 -26.26
N HIS A 165 -9.71 1.68 -25.17
CA HIS A 165 -8.87 2.80 -24.72
C HIS A 165 -7.59 2.98 -25.54
N ILE A 166 -7.11 1.92 -26.19
CA ILE A 166 -5.89 1.96 -27.01
C ILE A 166 -6.19 2.47 -28.42
N GLN A 167 -7.38 2.19 -28.97
CA GLN A 167 -7.80 2.64 -30.31
C GLN A 167 -8.48 4.02 -30.32
N GLY A 168 -8.76 4.60 -29.15
CA GLY A 168 -9.45 5.89 -28.98
C GLY A 168 -8.52 7.06 -28.65
N LYS A 169 -7.30 7.08 -29.20
CA LYS A 169 -6.36 8.20 -29.18
C LYS A 169 -5.74 8.40 -30.55
#